data_AF-A0A7J9AIJ6-F1
#
_entry.id   AF-A0A7J9AIJ6-F1
#
_cell.length_a   1.000
_cell.length_b   1.000
_cell.length_c   1.000
_cell.angle_alpha   90.00
_cell.angle_beta   90.00
_cell.angle_gamma   90.00
#
_symmetry.space_group_name_H-M   'P 1'
#
loop_
_entity.id
_entity.type
_entity.pdbx_description
1 polymer ?
#
loop_
_entity_poly.entity_id
_entity_poly.type
_entity_poly.pdbx_seq_one_letter_code
_entity_poly.pdbx_strand_id
1 'polypeptide(L)'
;MEHASIGIIQLIECPSIYELMACPHFHWQHIPLLELWREKEGCDGYPRTILESYRPGNCIDIFKEALSGNTVDYNGEMIPLPFNLEILKWVKETQKVLSHAKVPSGVKFYNIYGINLETPHSVCYGSEEAPVTNIQDLRFFQPKYICVDGDGTVPAESAKADGLHAEARVAVPGEHRGILCEHHVFRILKHWLRAGEPDPFYNPINDYVILPTAFEMESHHEKGLQVTSLKEEWEIVTKDQDDLDDTVSSRKPLVSSISVSQGGSNKHSLRSEAHATVIVHPQNEGKQHVELNAISVSVDA
;
A
#
# COMPACT_ATOMS: atom_id res chain seq x y z
N MET A 1 -4.22 17.75 25.66
CA MET A 1 -4.75 17.87 24.28
C MET A 1 -3.94 18.86 23.43
N GLU A 2 -3.26 19.87 23.99
CA GLU A 2 -2.39 20.79 23.21
C GLU A 2 -1.14 20.17 22.58
N HIS A 3 -0.55 19.13 23.18
CA HIS A 3 0.68 18.52 22.63
C HIS A 3 0.47 17.70 21.35
N ALA A 4 -0.75 17.25 21.05
CA ALA A 4 -1.04 16.49 19.84
C ALA A 4 -1.18 17.39 18.59
N SER A 5 -1.70 18.62 18.77
CA SER A 5 -1.86 19.58 17.68
C SER A 5 -0.52 20.10 17.16
N ILE A 6 0.46 20.34 18.03
CA ILE A 6 1.80 20.78 17.60
C ILE A 6 2.51 19.69 16.78
N GLY A 7 2.31 18.41 17.12
CA GLY A 7 2.89 17.28 16.39
C GLY A 7 2.39 17.16 14.95
N ILE A 8 1.07 17.25 14.74
CA ILE A 8 0.44 17.21 13.40
C ILE A 8 0.86 18.43 12.54
N ILE A 9 1.09 19.57 13.17
CA ILE A 9 1.40 20.82 12.49
C ILE A 9 2.88 20.93 12.08
N GLN A 10 3.82 20.43 12.90
CA GLN A 10 5.25 20.35 12.50
C GLN A 10 5.48 19.41 11.31
N LEU A 11 4.56 18.48 11.05
CA LEU A 11 4.67 17.49 9.97
C LEU A 11 4.44 18.10 8.57
N ILE A 12 3.64 19.16 8.42
CA ILE A 12 3.24 19.71 7.09
C ILE A 12 4.32 20.59 6.45
N GLU A 13 5.25 21.15 7.23
CA GLU A 13 6.42 21.87 6.71
C GLU A 13 7.70 21.02 6.73
N CYS A 14 7.61 19.76 7.17
CA CYS A 14 8.76 18.87 7.23
C CYS A 14 8.99 18.21 5.86
N PRO A 15 10.13 18.46 5.18
CA PRO A 15 10.39 17.86 3.87
C PRO A 15 10.31 16.33 3.87
N SER A 16 10.70 15.68 4.98
CA SER A 16 10.66 14.22 5.09
C SER A 16 9.25 13.64 4.91
N ILE A 17 8.19 14.37 5.27
CA ILE A 17 6.81 13.89 5.10
C ILE A 17 6.41 13.87 3.63
N TYR A 18 6.88 14.85 2.85
CA TYR A 18 6.67 14.86 1.40
C TYR A 18 7.50 13.77 0.74
N GLU A 19 8.76 13.57 1.17
CA GLU A 19 9.67 12.56 0.61
C GLU A 19 9.16 11.13 0.83
N LEU A 20 8.51 10.89 1.96
CA LEU A 20 7.95 9.59 2.34
C LEU A 20 6.54 9.34 1.80
N MET A 21 5.94 10.28 1.04
CA MET A 21 4.69 10.00 0.33
C MET A 21 4.88 8.87 -0.68
N ALA A 22 3.81 8.11 -0.92
CA ALA A 22 3.82 7.02 -1.88
C ALA A 22 4.34 7.49 -3.25
N CYS A 23 5.38 6.82 -3.75
CA CYS A 23 6.02 7.17 -5.00
C CYS A 23 5.06 6.95 -6.18
N PRO A 24 4.74 8.00 -6.98
CA PRO A 24 3.82 7.87 -8.12
C PRO A 24 4.43 7.13 -9.32
N HIS A 25 5.75 6.92 -9.29
CA HIS A 25 6.50 6.25 -10.36
C HIS A 25 6.86 4.80 -10.03
N PHE A 26 6.54 4.34 -8.82
CA PHE A 26 6.76 2.96 -8.44
C PHE A 26 5.63 2.06 -8.97
N HIS A 27 5.99 0.88 -9.48
CA HIS A 27 5.05 -0.12 -9.96
C HIS A 27 4.55 -0.97 -8.79
N TRP A 28 3.55 -0.45 -8.09
CA TRP A 28 2.89 -1.17 -7.01
C TRP A 28 2.10 -2.36 -7.55
N GLN A 29 2.22 -3.52 -6.92
CA GLN A 29 1.34 -4.67 -7.10
C GLN A 29 -0.10 -4.27 -6.78
N HIS A 30 -0.29 -3.51 -5.70
CA HIS A 30 -1.54 -2.87 -5.36
C HIS A 30 -1.29 -1.38 -5.16
N ILE A 31 -1.87 -0.52 -5.99
CA ILE A 31 -1.62 0.92 -5.92
C ILE A 31 -2.30 1.48 -4.66
N PRO A 32 -1.58 2.20 -3.78
CA PRO A 32 -2.19 2.85 -2.62
C PRO A 32 -3.14 3.96 -3.08
N LEU A 33 -4.33 4.00 -2.49
CA LEU A 33 -5.39 4.93 -2.87
C LEU A 33 -5.77 5.84 -1.69
N LEU A 34 -6.02 7.11 -2.02
CA LEU A 34 -6.83 7.99 -1.20
C LEU A 34 -8.26 7.92 -1.75
N GLU A 35 -9.22 7.55 -0.92
CA GLU A 35 -10.60 7.38 -1.32
C GLU A 35 -11.52 8.31 -0.51
N LEU A 36 -12.48 8.93 -1.18
CA LEU A 36 -13.43 9.85 -0.58
C LEU A 36 -14.85 9.47 -1.01
N TRP A 37 -15.74 9.23 -0.05
CA TRP A 37 -17.16 9.24 -0.33
C TRP A 37 -17.62 10.69 -0.51
N ARG A 38 -18.21 11.01 -1.65
CA ARG A 38 -18.51 12.39 -2.08
C ARG A 38 -19.94 12.47 -2.59
N GLU A 39 -20.64 13.52 -2.21
CA GLU A 39 -21.95 13.82 -2.76
C GLU A 39 -21.80 14.60 -4.07
N LYS A 40 -22.40 14.11 -5.15
CA LYS A 40 -22.43 14.81 -6.44
C LYS A 40 -23.84 14.90 -6.99
N GLU A 41 -24.12 15.97 -7.70
CA GLU A 41 -25.37 16.11 -8.44
C GLU A 41 -25.42 15.07 -9.57
N GLY A 42 -26.44 14.21 -9.55
CA GLY A 42 -26.70 13.23 -10.58
C GLY A 42 -27.20 13.87 -11.87
N CYS A 43 -27.14 13.13 -12.99
CA CYS A 43 -27.66 13.61 -14.28
C CYS A 43 -29.17 13.92 -14.28
N ASP A 44 -29.88 13.42 -13.27
CA ASP A 44 -31.31 13.62 -13.00
C ASP A 44 -31.57 14.77 -12.01
N GLY A 45 -30.53 15.48 -11.55
CA GLY A 45 -30.62 16.56 -10.56
C GLY A 45 -30.76 16.07 -9.12
N TYR A 46 -30.72 14.75 -8.87
CA TYR A 46 -30.74 14.20 -7.51
C TYR A 46 -29.30 13.96 -7.03
N PRO A 47 -28.97 14.34 -5.79
CA PRO A 47 -27.65 14.05 -5.24
C PRO A 47 -27.44 12.53 -5.14
N ARG A 48 -26.25 12.08 -5.53
CA ARG A 48 -25.80 10.71 -5.41
C ARG A 48 -24.46 10.68 -4.71
N THR A 49 -24.35 9.80 -3.73
CA THR A 49 -23.08 9.51 -3.09
C THR A 49 -22.26 8.60 -3.98
N ILE A 50 -21.02 8.98 -4.28
CA ILE A 50 -20.07 8.19 -5.06
C ILE A 50 -18.74 8.07 -4.33
N LEU A 51 -18.02 6.97 -4.56
CA LEU A 51 -16.65 6.80 -4.09
C LEU A 51 -15.68 7.33 -5.15
N GLU A 52 -14.92 8.36 -4.81
CA GLU A 52 -13.82 8.88 -5.62
C GLU A 52 -12.50 8.27 -5.14
N SER A 53 -11.72 7.66 -6.04
CA SER A 53 -10.42 7.06 -5.71
C SER A 53 -9.28 7.79 -6.42
N TYR A 54 -8.30 8.26 -5.67
CA TYR A 54 -7.15 9.04 -6.11
C TYR A 54 -5.86 8.25 -5.90
N ARG A 55 -5.08 8.12 -6.98
CA ARG A 55 -3.71 7.55 -6.95
C ARG A 55 -2.71 8.55 -6.35
N PRO A 56 -1.48 8.13 -5.95
CA PRO A 56 -0.52 9.01 -5.30
C PRO A 56 -0.12 10.28 -6.09
N GLY A 57 -0.12 10.20 -7.43
CA GLY A 57 0.11 11.38 -8.28
C GLY A 57 -1.09 12.35 -8.35
N ASN A 58 -2.29 11.85 -8.08
CA ASN A 58 -3.56 12.55 -8.31
C ASN A 58 -4.18 13.10 -7.01
N CYS A 59 -3.67 12.71 -5.84
CA CYS A 59 -4.17 13.17 -4.54
C CYS A 59 -3.64 14.58 -4.15
N ILE A 60 -2.68 15.13 -4.89
CA ILE A 60 -2.07 16.44 -4.59
C ILE A 60 -3.11 17.57 -4.54
N ASP A 61 -4.08 17.59 -5.46
CA ASP A 61 -5.13 18.61 -5.45
C ASP A 61 -6.04 18.48 -4.23
N ILE A 62 -6.31 17.25 -3.78
CA ILE A 62 -7.04 17.01 -2.54
C ILE A 62 -6.27 17.53 -1.33
N PHE A 63 -4.96 17.29 -1.24
CA PHE A 63 -4.15 17.81 -0.14
C PHE A 63 -4.10 19.34 -0.12
N LYS A 64 -3.95 19.97 -1.29
CA LYS A 64 -3.98 21.44 -1.42
C LYS A 64 -5.30 22.01 -0.90
N GLU A 65 -6.43 21.42 -1.28
CA GLU A 65 -7.74 21.89 -0.86
C GLU A 65 -7.98 21.61 0.63
N ALA A 66 -7.73 20.38 1.09
CA ALA A 66 -7.96 19.96 2.47
C ALA A 66 -7.15 20.78 3.47
N LEU A 67 -5.93 21.18 3.10
CA LEU A 67 -5.03 21.95 3.95
C LEU A 67 -5.03 23.45 3.65
N SER A 68 -5.86 23.94 2.72
CA SER A 68 -5.87 25.37 2.32
C SER A 68 -6.15 26.33 3.47
N GLY A 69 -7.01 25.93 4.41
CA GLY A 69 -7.35 26.69 5.62
C GLY A 69 -6.53 26.29 6.86
N ASN A 70 -5.47 25.49 6.69
CA ASN A 70 -4.69 25.01 7.83
C ASN A 70 -3.87 26.16 8.46
N THR A 71 -3.99 26.30 9.78
CA THR A 71 -3.35 27.37 10.56
C THR A 71 -2.90 26.83 11.92
N VAL A 72 -1.89 27.46 12.51
CA VAL A 72 -1.42 27.18 13.87
C VAL A 72 -1.45 28.43 14.71
N ASP A 73 -1.86 28.33 15.97
CA ASP A 73 -1.67 29.39 16.95
C ASP A 73 -0.24 29.33 17.49
N TYR A 74 0.53 30.39 17.25
CA TYR A 74 1.83 30.61 17.88
C TYR A 74 1.83 31.97 18.57
N ASN A 75 1.89 31.96 19.91
CA ASN A 75 1.86 33.15 20.75
C ASN A 75 0.63 34.08 20.51
N GLY A 76 -0.53 33.51 20.19
CA GLY A 76 -1.76 34.26 19.91
C GLY A 76 -1.86 34.76 18.48
N GLU A 77 -0.89 34.45 17.62
CA GLU A 77 -0.91 34.74 16.19
C GLU A 77 -1.24 33.46 15.40
N MET A 78 -2.24 33.54 14.51
CA MET A 78 -2.60 32.43 13.62
C MET A 78 -1.68 32.46 12.40
N ILE A 79 -0.73 31.52 12.34
CA ILE A 79 0.19 31.36 11.22
C ILE A 79 -0.41 30.37 10.21
N PRO A 80 -0.59 30.76 8.93
CA PRO A 80 -1.06 29.83 7.90
C PRO A 80 0.02 28.82 7.53
N LEU A 81 -0.36 27.55 7.49
CA LEU A 81 0.51 26.42 7.14
C LEU A 81 -0.18 25.48 6.14
N PRO A 82 -0.44 25.95 4.90
CA PRO A 82 -1.08 25.13 3.89
C PRO A 82 -0.13 24.05 3.36
N PHE A 83 -0.66 23.17 2.50
CA PHE A 83 0.18 22.21 1.78
C PHE A 83 1.26 22.93 0.95
N ASN A 84 2.53 22.61 1.19
CA ASN A 84 3.67 23.35 0.67
C ASN A 84 4.14 22.81 -0.69
N LEU A 85 3.85 23.57 -1.76
CA LEU A 85 4.19 23.18 -3.13
C LEU A 85 5.68 23.34 -3.46
N GLU A 86 6.40 24.22 -2.77
CA GLU A 86 7.85 24.39 -2.96
C GLU A 86 8.60 23.18 -2.40
N ILE A 87 8.20 22.69 -1.21
CA ILE A 87 8.72 21.44 -0.67
C ILE A 87 8.39 20.27 -1.61
N LEU A 88 7.14 20.15 -2.06
CA LEU A 88 6.75 19.10 -3.00
C LEU A 88 7.60 19.13 -4.28
N LYS A 89 7.93 20.32 -4.79
CA LYS A 89 8.80 20.46 -5.96
C LYS A 89 10.20 19.93 -5.69
N TRP A 90 10.78 20.22 -4.52
CA TRP A 90 12.10 19.70 -4.13
C TRP A 90 12.08 18.18 -4.00
N VAL A 91 11.04 17.64 -3.39
CA VAL A 91 10.86 16.19 -3.24
C VAL A 91 10.79 15.46 -4.58
N LYS A 92 10.14 16.03 -5.60
CA LYS A 92 10.12 15.43 -6.94
C LYS A 92 11.52 15.28 -7.53
N GLU A 93 12.40 16.26 -7.28
CA GLU A 93 13.81 16.15 -7.68
C GLU A 93 14.55 15.11 -6.83
N THR A 94 14.31 15.04 -5.51
CA THR A 94 14.87 13.97 -4.65
C THR A 94 14.46 12.59 -5.15
N GLN A 95 13.18 12.36 -5.41
CA GLN A 95 12.66 11.09 -5.93
C GLN A 95 13.30 10.71 -7.27
N LYS A 96 13.50 11.68 -8.16
CA LYS A 96 14.19 11.47 -9.44
C LYS A 96 15.66 11.11 -9.25
N VAL A 97 16.37 11.70 -8.28
CA VAL A 97 17.75 11.32 -7.97
C VAL A 97 17.79 9.89 -7.41
N LEU A 98 16.90 9.58 -6.46
CA LEU A 98 16.81 8.24 -5.85
C LEU A 98 16.47 7.15 -6.87
N SER A 99 15.58 7.41 -7.83
CA SER A 99 15.19 6.42 -8.85
C SER A 99 16.31 6.01 -9.80
N HIS A 100 17.39 6.81 -9.88
CA HIS A 100 18.57 6.52 -10.70
C HIS A 100 19.79 6.13 -9.86
N ALA A 101 19.65 6.10 -8.53
CA ALA A 101 20.74 5.75 -7.64
C ALA A 101 21.18 4.30 -7.85
N LYS A 102 22.48 4.07 -7.77
CA LYS A 102 23.09 2.73 -7.88
C LYS A 102 24.10 2.55 -6.78
N VAL A 103 24.21 1.33 -6.28
CA VAL A 103 25.28 0.96 -5.35
C VAL A 103 26.62 1.02 -6.09
N PRO A 104 27.63 1.73 -5.57
CA PRO A 104 28.97 1.76 -6.16
C PRO A 104 29.58 0.37 -6.30
N SER A 105 30.42 0.16 -7.32
CA SER A 105 31.13 -1.10 -7.49
C SER A 105 32.01 -1.43 -6.27
N GLY A 106 31.91 -2.66 -5.78
CA GLY A 106 32.63 -3.12 -4.60
C GLY A 106 31.93 -2.83 -3.26
N VAL A 107 30.81 -2.10 -3.26
CA VAL A 107 29.95 -1.96 -2.07
C VAL A 107 28.85 -3.01 -2.13
N LYS A 108 28.66 -3.70 -1.01
CA LYS A 108 27.58 -4.69 -0.83
C LYS A 108 26.38 -4.03 -0.18
N PHE A 109 25.19 -4.24 -0.75
CA PHE A 109 23.93 -3.76 -0.18
C PHE A 109 23.20 -4.91 0.51
N TYR A 110 22.64 -4.63 1.68
CA TYR A 110 21.87 -5.57 2.47
C TYR A 110 20.61 -4.86 2.97
N ASN A 111 19.48 -5.57 2.98
CA ASN A 111 18.19 -5.01 3.40
C ASN A 111 17.58 -5.88 4.51
N ILE A 112 17.23 -5.27 5.64
CA ILE A 112 16.40 -5.89 6.69
C ILE A 112 15.13 -5.05 6.77
N TYR A 113 13.97 -5.70 6.66
CA TYR A 113 12.68 -5.03 6.70
C TYR A 113 11.69 -5.76 7.59
N GLY A 114 10.74 -5.02 8.17
CA GLY A 114 9.73 -5.59 9.04
C GLY A 114 8.53 -6.15 8.27
N ILE A 115 7.93 -7.21 8.82
CA ILE A 115 6.73 -7.88 8.29
C ILE A 115 5.79 -8.31 9.43
N ASN A 116 4.67 -8.93 9.06
CA ASN A 116 3.72 -9.61 9.92
C ASN A 116 2.91 -8.67 10.85
N LEU A 117 2.68 -7.43 10.39
CA LEU A 117 1.79 -6.47 11.03
C LEU A 117 0.88 -5.80 9.98
N GLU A 118 -0.36 -5.57 10.36
CA GLU A 118 -1.29 -4.77 9.56
C GLU A 118 -0.75 -3.36 9.38
N THR A 119 -0.42 -3.03 8.14
CA THR A 119 0.23 -1.76 7.80
C THR A 119 -0.67 -0.94 6.88
N PRO A 120 -1.05 0.30 7.27
CA PRO A 120 -1.88 1.15 6.44
C PRO A 120 -1.31 1.35 5.04
N HIS A 121 -2.14 1.12 4.03
CA HIS A 121 -1.75 1.18 2.63
C HIS A 121 -2.63 2.14 1.83
N SER A 122 -3.95 1.97 1.93
CA SER A 122 -4.94 2.91 1.37
C SER A 122 -5.77 3.49 2.49
N VAL A 123 -6.37 4.66 2.26
CA VAL A 123 -7.21 5.35 3.24
C VAL A 123 -8.50 5.83 2.58
N CYS A 124 -9.62 5.61 3.26
CA CYS A 124 -10.95 6.03 2.86
C CYS A 124 -11.54 7.00 3.90
N TYR A 125 -12.13 8.10 3.44
CA TYR A 125 -12.85 9.07 4.28
C TYR A 125 -14.33 9.17 3.89
N GLY A 126 -15.17 9.34 4.91
CA GLY A 126 -16.63 9.36 4.76
C GLY A 126 -17.24 7.96 4.61
N SER A 127 -18.56 7.91 4.42
CA SER A 127 -19.31 6.72 4.06
C SER A 127 -20.43 7.06 3.08
N GLU A 128 -21.16 6.05 2.60
CA GLU A 128 -22.33 6.26 1.74
C GLU A 128 -23.40 7.11 2.44
N GLU A 129 -23.58 6.90 3.75
CA GLU A 129 -24.54 7.62 4.60
C GLU A 129 -24.03 8.97 5.09
N ALA A 130 -22.70 9.15 5.16
CA ALA A 130 -22.05 10.37 5.64
C ALA A 130 -20.90 10.77 4.70
N PRO A 131 -21.20 11.25 3.46
CA PRO A 131 -20.18 11.64 2.51
C PRO A 131 -19.46 12.93 2.93
N VAL A 132 -18.23 13.08 2.45
CA VAL A 132 -17.44 14.31 2.57
C VAL A 132 -18.03 15.38 1.64
N THR A 133 -18.73 16.35 2.20
CA THR A 133 -19.30 17.47 1.44
C THR A 133 -18.23 18.53 1.11
N ASN A 134 -17.44 18.92 2.12
CA ASN A 134 -16.36 19.88 1.99
C ASN A 134 -15.00 19.22 2.26
N ILE A 135 -14.06 19.36 1.33
CA ILE A 135 -12.72 18.75 1.43
C ILE A 135 -11.91 19.39 2.57
N GLN A 136 -12.15 20.66 2.93
CA GLN A 136 -11.48 21.29 4.07
C GLN A 136 -11.85 20.65 5.42
N ASP A 137 -12.98 19.94 5.46
CA ASP A 137 -13.43 19.25 6.66
C ASP A 137 -12.85 17.83 6.78
N LEU A 138 -12.05 17.38 5.79
CA LEU A 138 -11.48 16.03 5.76
C LEU A 138 -10.71 15.66 7.04
N ARG A 139 -10.03 16.65 7.65
CA ARG A 139 -9.30 16.48 8.93
C ARG A 139 -10.17 16.11 10.12
N PHE A 140 -11.49 16.29 10.01
CA PHE A 140 -12.47 15.95 11.04
C PHE A 140 -13.13 14.60 10.81
N PHE A 141 -12.92 13.97 9.64
CA PHE A 141 -13.41 12.64 9.36
C PHE A 141 -12.47 11.59 9.96
N GLN A 142 -13.06 10.54 10.54
CA GLN A 142 -12.30 9.37 10.97
C GLN A 142 -11.87 8.59 9.71
N PRO A 143 -10.55 8.40 9.47
CA PRO A 143 -10.10 7.58 8.36
C PRO A 143 -10.41 6.10 8.60
N LYS A 144 -10.78 5.40 7.53
CA LYS A 144 -10.78 3.94 7.44
C LYS A 144 -9.58 3.48 6.60
N TYR A 145 -8.69 2.71 7.20
CA TYR A 145 -7.51 2.20 6.51
C TYR A 145 -7.78 0.83 5.89
N ILE A 146 -7.20 0.61 4.73
CA ILE A 146 -7.02 -0.71 4.14
C ILE A 146 -5.56 -1.07 4.35
N CYS A 147 -5.31 -2.16 5.06
CA CYS A 147 -3.99 -2.58 5.48
C CYS A 147 -3.44 -3.71 4.59
N VAL A 148 -2.12 -3.77 4.50
CA VAL A 148 -1.36 -4.87 3.88
C VAL A 148 -0.27 -5.33 4.84
N ASP A 149 0.46 -6.39 4.49
CA ASP A 149 1.59 -6.86 5.28
C ASP A 149 2.74 -5.83 5.31
N GLY A 150 3.37 -5.67 6.47
CA GLY A 150 4.48 -4.76 6.72
C GLY A 150 4.83 -4.68 8.20
N ASP A 151 5.44 -3.58 8.62
CA ASP A 151 5.94 -3.39 9.98
C ASP A 151 5.04 -2.49 10.87
N GLY A 152 3.80 -2.27 10.45
CA GLY A 152 2.84 -1.37 11.07
C GLY A 152 3.00 0.10 10.64
N THR A 153 4.01 0.43 9.84
CA THR A 153 4.21 1.79 9.27
C THR A 153 4.54 1.74 7.79
N VAL A 154 5.47 0.90 7.37
CA VAL A 154 5.96 0.75 6.00
C VAL A 154 5.49 -0.59 5.43
N PRO A 155 4.72 -0.60 4.33
CA PRO A 155 4.34 -1.83 3.65
C PRO A 155 5.57 -2.65 3.23
N ALA A 156 5.50 -3.97 3.35
CA ALA A 156 6.61 -4.86 3.00
C ALA A 156 7.03 -4.72 1.52
N GLU A 157 6.06 -4.45 0.63
CA GLU A 157 6.34 -4.14 -0.78
C GLU A 157 7.22 -2.89 -0.92
N SER A 158 6.85 -1.80 -0.23
CA SER A 158 7.62 -0.56 -0.23
C SER A 158 9.01 -0.75 0.35
N ALA A 159 9.16 -1.58 1.39
CA ALA A 159 10.46 -1.83 2.01
C ALA A 159 11.44 -2.60 1.08
N LYS A 160 10.91 -3.29 0.07
CA LYS A 160 11.68 -4.00 -0.97
C LYS A 160 11.85 -3.18 -2.25
N ALA A 161 11.22 -2.02 -2.35
CA ALA A 161 11.18 -1.16 -3.53
C ALA A 161 12.47 -0.34 -3.74
N ASP A 162 13.60 -0.77 -3.16
CA ASP A 162 14.86 -0.03 -3.16
C ASP A 162 15.52 0.09 -4.54
N GLY A 163 15.22 -0.84 -5.45
CA GLY A 163 15.78 -0.87 -6.81
C GLY A 163 17.29 -1.16 -6.87
N LEU A 164 17.89 -1.57 -5.74
CA LEU A 164 19.31 -1.86 -5.60
C LEU A 164 19.54 -3.37 -5.71
N HIS A 165 20.76 -3.76 -6.09
CA HIS A 165 21.13 -5.17 -6.11
C HIS A 165 21.61 -5.60 -4.71
N ALA A 166 20.72 -6.22 -3.93
CA ALA A 166 21.04 -6.69 -2.59
C ALA A 166 21.79 -8.03 -2.61
N GLU A 167 22.76 -8.18 -1.72
CA GLU A 167 23.39 -9.46 -1.42
C GLU A 167 22.44 -10.36 -0.63
N ALA A 168 21.60 -9.76 0.22
CA ALA A 168 20.54 -10.44 0.94
C ALA A 168 19.43 -9.44 1.34
N ARG A 169 18.20 -9.95 1.35
CA ARG A 169 17.02 -9.28 1.92
C ARG A 169 16.42 -10.22 2.96
N VAL A 170 16.25 -9.74 4.19
CA VAL A 170 15.69 -10.55 5.28
C VAL A 170 14.47 -9.85 5.86
N ALA A 171 13.36 -10.57 5.87
CA ALA A 171 12.12 -10.13 6.51
C ALA A 171 12.16 -10.55 7.98
N VAL A 172 11.89 -9.61 8.89
CA VAL A 172 11.84 -9.88 10.33
C VAL A 172 10.47 -9.48 10.87
N PRO A 173 9.72 -10.39 11.51
CA PRO A 173 8.48 -10.02 12.16
C PRO A 173 8.72 -8.97 13.25
N GLY A 174 8.02 -7.83 13.17
CA GLY A 174 8.16 -6.79 14.20
C GLY A 174 7.72 -5.41 13.77
N GLU A 175 7.50 -4.56 14.78
CA GLU A 175 7.10 -3.17 14.58
C GLU A 175 8.24 -2.33 13.98
N HIS A 176 7.89 -1.30 13.21
CA HIS A 176 8.80 -0.40 12.51
C HIS A 176 9.97 0.09 13.36
N ARG A 177 9.71 0.48 14.62
CA ARG A 177 10.75 0.88 15.58
C ARG A 177 11.26 -0.30 16.41
N GLY A 178 10.39 -1.26 16.68
CA GLY A 178 10.68 -2.44 17.50
C GLY A 178 11.76 -3.34 16.89
N ILE A 179 11.88 -3.36 15.56
CA ILE A 179 12.88 -4.14 14.84
C ILE A 179 14.32 -3.82 15.27
N LEU A 180 14.60 -2.59 15.71
CA LEU A 180 15.91 -2.18 16.22
C LEU A 180 16.27 -2.84 17.56
N CYS A 181 15.30 -3.38 18.27
CA CYS A 181 15.47 -4.08 19.54
C CYS A 181 15.35 -5.61 19.38
N GLU A 182 15.08 -6.11 18.17
CA GLU A 182 14.88 -7.53 17.92
C GLU A 182 16.23 -8.29 17.97
N HIS A 183 16.33 -9.29 18.85
CA HIS A 183 17.55 -10.05 19.06
C HIS A 183 18.04 -10.77 17.79
N HIS A 184 17.11 -11.23 16.95
CA HIS A 184 17.37 -11.86 15.67
C HIS A 184 18.07 -10.89 14.70
N VAL A 185 17.68 -9.61 14.67
CA VAL A 185 18.34 -8.58 13.85
C VAL A 185 19.82 -8.44 14.24
N PHE A 186 20.12 -8.44 15.55
CA PHE A 186 21.51 -8.41 16.00
C PHE A 186 22.31 -9.63 15.56
N ARG A 187 21.67 -10.82 15.49
CA ARG A 187 22.32 -12.04 14.98
C ARG A 187 22.62 -11.95 13.48
N ILE A 188 21.67 -11.45 12.68
CA ILE A 188 21.85 -11.18 11.25
C ILE A 188 23.03 -10.21 11.04
N LEU A 189 23.02 -9.07 11.75
CA LEU A 189 24.07 -8.06 11.64
C LEU A 189 25.44 -8.62 12.04
N LYS A 190 25.52 -9.38 13.13
CA LYS A 190 26.76 -10.03 13.57
C LYS A 190 27.31 -10.95 12.48
N HIS A 191 26.44 -11.72 11.82
CA HIS A 191 26.81 -12.61 10.72
C HIS A 191 27.31 -11.82 9.49
N TRP A 192 26.55 -10.83 9.02
CA TRP A 192 26.92 -10.03 7.84
C TRP A 192 28.21 -9.24 8.05
N LEU A 193 28.43 -8.70 9.25
CA LEU A 193 29.63 -7.95 9.60
C LEU A 193 30.84 -8.84 9.97
N ARG A 194 30.64 -10.16 10.10
CA ARG A 194 31.64 -11.12 10.62
C ARG A 194 32.21 -10.66 11.98
N ALA A 195 31.34 -10.14 12.83
CA ALA A 195 31.74 -9.55 14.11
C ALA A 195 31.92 -10.63 15.18
N GLY A 196 33.17 -10.96 15.49
CA GLY A 196 33.52 -11.97 16.51
C GLY A 196 33.21 -13.40 16.07
N GLU A 197 33.07 -14.29 17.05
CA GLU A 197 32.80 -15.72 16.79
C GLU A 197 31.39 -15.95 16.22
N PRO A 198 31.22 -16.92 15.29
CA PRO A 198 29.91 -17.30 14.76
C PRO A 198 28.89 -17.53 15.88
N ASP A 199 27.70 -16.98 15.72
CA ASP A 199 26.61 -17.19 16.69
C ASP A 199 26.05 -18.62 16.51
N PRO A 200 26.16 -19.51 17.52
CA PRO A 200 25.69 -20.88 17.40
C PRO A 200 24.16 -20.99 17.30
N PHE A 201 23.43 -19.92 17.62
CA PHE A 201 21.97 -19.85 17.55
C PHE A 201 21.47 -19.08 16.31
N TYR A 202 22.36 -18.80 15.36
CA TYR A 202 22.02 -18.15 14.11
C TYR A 202 22.31 -19.07 12.93
N ASN A 203 21.28 -19.36 12.13
CA ASN A 203 21.42 -20.09 10.88
C ASN A 203 20.90 -19.22 9.73
N PRO A 204 21.78 -18.65 8.89
CA PRO A 204 21.35 -17.76 7.82
C PRO A 204 20.45 -18.45 6.79
N ILE A 205 20.51 -19.79 6.66
CA ILE A 205 19.64 -20.57 5.77
C ILE A 205 18.16 -20.38 6.11
N ASN A 206 17.82 -20.17 7.39
CA ASN A 206 16.43 -20.02 7.82
C ASN A 206 15.83 -18.66 7.40
N ASP A 207 16.68 -17.67 7.12
CA ASP A 207 16.26 -16.29 6.88
C ASP A 207 16.31 -15.91 5.39
N TYR A 208 16.93 -16.74 4.55
CA TYR A 208 17.01 -16.50 3.12
C TYR A 208 15.64 -16.70 2.46
N VAL A 209 14.90 -15.60 2.33
CA VAL A 209 13.85 -15.45 1.32
C VAL A 209 14.43 -14.63 0.17
N ILE A 210 15.11 -15.30 -0.77
CA ILE A 210 15.46 -14.66 -2.05
C ILE A 210 14.22 -14.75 -2.95
N LEU A 211 13.24 -13.89 -2.73
CA LEU A 211 12.25 -13.60 -3.74
C LEU A 211 12.78 -12.41 -4.56
N PRO A 212 13.03 -12.58 -5.88
CA PRO A 212 13.38 -11.46 -6.73
C PRO A 212 12.28 -10.40 -6.63
N THR A 213 12.68 -9.14 -6.51
CA THR A 213 11.73 -8.01 -6.54
C THR A 213 10.99 -7.98 -7.88
N ALA A 214 9.79 -7.41 -7.93
CA ALA A 214 9.04 -7.26 -9.20
C ALA A 214 9.89 -6.57 -10.28
N PHE A 215 10.71 -5.59 -9.88
CA PHE A 215 11.67 -4.92 -10.76
C PHE A 215 12.79 -5.83 -11.27
N GLU A 216 13.38 -6.66 -10.39
CA GLU A 216 14.37 -7.67 -10.80
C GLU A 216 13.72 -8.67 -11.77
N MET A 217 12.49 -9.12 -11.51
CA MET A 217 11.73 -10.03 -12.37
C MET A 217 11.47 -9.43 -13.77
N GLU A 218 11.08 -8.16 -13.86
CA GLU A 218 10.89 -7.45 -15.13
C GLU A 218 12.20 -7.35 -15.94
N SER A 219 13.32 -7.02 -15.27
CA SER A 219 14.64 -6.97 -15.90
C SER A 219 15.16 -8.33 -16.39
N HIS A 220 14.71 -9.43 -15.76
CA HIS A 220 15.02 -10.80 -16.19
C HIS A 220 14.17 -11.25 -17.37
N HIS A 221 12.94 -10.74 -17.48
CA HIS A 221 12.07 -10.93 -18.65
C HIS A 221 12.68 -10.31 -19.91
N GLU A 222 13.28 -9.11 -19.80
CA GLU A 222 14.01 -8.46 -20.91
C GLU A 222 15.28 -9.22 -21.33
N LYS A 223 15.87 -10.03 -20.44
CA LYS A 223 17.06 -10.85 -20.70
C LYS A 223 16.74 -12.29 -21.12
N GLY A 224 15.46 -12.60 -21.38
CA GLY A 224 15.03 -13.92 -21.87
C GLY A 224 15.05 -15.04 -20.82
N LEU A 225 15.13 -14.70 -19.53
CA LEU A 225 15.08 -15.67 -18.44
C LEU A 225 13.64 -15.74 -17.90
N GLN A 226 12.91 -16.80 -18.24
CA GLN A 226 11.57 -17.06 -17.71
C GLN A 226 11.67 -17.49 -16.24
N VAL A 227 11.37 -16.58 -15.31
CA VAL A 227 11.16 -16.92 -13.90
C VAL A 227 9.66 -17.15 -13.72
N THR A 228 9.25 -18.41 -13.59
CA THR A 228 7.85 -18.74 -13.30
C THR A 228 7.54 -18.31 -11.87
N SER A 229 6.83 -17.19 -11.71
CA SER A 229 6.24 -16.84 -10.43
C SER A 229 5.17 -17.89 -10.11
N LEU A 230 5.27 -18.55 -8.96
CA LEU A 230 4.18 -19.36 -8.40
C LEU A 230 3.07 -18.40 -7.96
N LYS A 231 2.31 -17.90 -8.93
CA LYS A 231 1.01 -17.27 -8.72
C LYS A 231 0.02 -18.44 -8.65
N GLU A 232 -0.70 -18.59 -7.55
CA GLU A 232 -1.79 -19.59 -7.46
C GLU A 232 -2.93 -19.14 -8.39
N GLU A 233 -2.75 -19.35 -9.69
CA GLU A 233 -3.74 -19.12 -10.73
C GLU A 233 -4.65 -20.34 -10.82
N TRP A 234 -5.93 -20.16 -10.52
CA TRP A 234 -6.94 -21.20 -10.71
C TRP A 234 -7.65 -20.96 -12.06
N GLU A 235 -7.44 -21.85 -13.03
CA GLU A 235 -8.21 -21.86 -14.28
C GLU A 235 -9.55 -22.60 -14.08
N ILE A 236 -10.67 -21.91 -14.28
CA ILE A 236 -11.99 -22.55 -14.35
C ILE A 236 -12.29 -22.83 -15.83
N VAL A 237 -12.14 -24.10 -16.25
CA VAL A 237 -12.57 -24.54 -17.58
C VAL A 237 -14.08 -24.79 -17.56
N THR A 238 -14.85 -23.83 -18.06
CA THR A 238 -16.28 -24.07 -18.36
C THR A 238 -16.38 -24.95 -19.60
N LYS A 239 -17.03 -26.12 -19.48
CA LYS A 239 -17.40 -26.95 -20.62
C LYS A 239 -18.47 -26.25 -21.45
N ASP A 240 -18.29 -26.34 -22.76
CA ASP A 240 -19.08 -25.72 -23.82
C ASP A 240 -20.60 -25.82 -23.59
N GLN A 241 -21.27 -24.69 -23.74
CA GLN A 241 -22.64 -24.66 -24.22
C GLN A 241 -22.71 -23.62 -25.34
N ASP A 242 -22.98 -24.13 -26.53
CA ASP A 242 -23.24 -23.41 -27.76
C ASP A 242 -24.34 -22.34 -27.59
N ASP A 243 -24.22 -21.34 -28.46
CA ASP A 243 -25.23 -20.40 -28.98
C ASP A 243 -25.21 -18.94 -28.47
N LEU A 244 -24.75 -18.09 -29.40
CA LEU A 244 -25.18 -16.71 -29.72
C LEU A 244 -24.89 -15.61 -28.66
N ASP A 245 -23.94 -14.70 -28.92
CA ASP A 245 -24.12 -13.57 -29.84
C ASP A 245 -22.82 -12.73 -29.93
N ASP A 246 -22.57 -12.21 -31.13
CA ASP A 246 -21.28 -11.75 -31.63
C ASP A 246 -21.05 -10.25 -31.29
N THR A 247 -20.75 -9.88 -30.03
CA THR A 247 -20.34 -8.48 -29.72
C THR A 247 -19.57 -8.28 -28.41
N VAL A 248 -18.36 -8.83 -28.23
CA VAL A 248 -17.52 -8.46 -27.08
C VAL A 248 -16.03 -8.36 -27.43
N SER A 249 -15.64 -7.26 -28.06
CA SER A 249 -14.26 -6.78 -28.00
C SER A 249 -14.29 -5.33 -27.50
N SER A 250 -13.68 -5.09 -26.32
CA SER A 250 -13.53 -3.81 -25.57
C SER A 250 -14.28 -3.61 -24.24
N ARG A 251 -14.55 -4.66 -23.44
CA ARG A 251 -14.96 -4.45 -22.03
C ARG A 251 -13.74 -4.35 -21.09
N LYS A 252 -13.80 -3.39 -20.15
CA LYS A 252 -12.84 -3.25 -19.04
C LYS A 252 -13.03 -4.42 -18.05
N PRO A 253 -12.01 -4.80 -17.25
CA PRO A 253 -12.14 -5.85 -16.23
C PRO A 253 -13.28 -5.52 -15.27
N LEU A 254 -14.15 -6.49 -15.00
CA LEU A 254 -15.22 -6.33 -14.02
C LEU A 254 -14.67 -6.76 -12.66
N VAL A 255 -14.64 -5.82 -11.72
CA VAL A 255 -14.20 -6.06 -10.35
C VAL A 255 -15.45 -6.10 -9.47
N SER A 256 -15.64 -7.21 -8.76
CA SER A 256 -16.73 -7.37 -7.79
C SER A 256 -16.16 -7.81 -6.44
N SER A 257 -16.73 -7.31 -5.35
CA SER A 257 -16.36 -7.71 -4.00
C SER A 257 -17.46 -8.58 -3.38
N ILE A 258 -17.06 -9.64 -2.70
CA ILE A 258 -17.97 -10.50 -1.94
C ILE A 258 -17.53 -10.45 -0.49
N SER A 259 -18.47 -10.11 0.39
CA SER A 259 -18.28 -10.16 1.84
C SER A 259 -19.25 -11.18 2.42
N VAL A 260 -18.72 -12.15 3.16
CA VAL A 260 -19.52 -13.17 3.83
C VAL A 260 -19.33 -13.05 5.34
N SER A 261 -20.42 -12.80 6.06
CA SER A 261 -20.45 -12.76 7.52
C SER A 261 -21.21 -13.98 8.04
N GLN A 262 -20.59 -14.80 8.88
CA GLN A 262 -21.26 -15.93 9.54
C GLN A 262 -21.79 -15.49 10.92
N GLY A 263 -23.10 -15.28 11.02
CA GLY A 263 -23.78 -15.02 12.29
C GLY A 263 -24.25 -16.32 12.94
N GLY A 264 -23.59 -16.75 14.03
CA GLY A 264 -24.11 -17.83 14.87
C GLY A 264 -25.29 -17.34 15.71
N SER A 265 -26.35 -18.15 15.84
CA SER A 265 -27.57 -17.85 16.59
C SER A 265 -27.41 -17.82 18.12
N ASN A 266 -26.18 -17.77 18.64
CA ASN A 266 -25.89 -17.68 20.07
C ASN A 266 -25.12 -16.39 20.37
N LYS A 267 -25.55 -15.67 21.40
CA LYS A 267 -25.03 -14.36 21.86
C LYS A 267 -23.55 -14.34 22.30
N HIS A 268 -22.75 -15.34 21.94
CA HIS A 268 -21.32 -15.46 22.23
C HIS A 268 -20.49 -15.98 21.03
N SER A 269 -21.02 -16.07 19.80
CA SER A 269 -20.17 -16.39 18.64
C SER A 269 -19.47 -15.14 18.11
N LEU A 270 -18.14 -15.22 18.05
CA LEU A 270 -17.26 -14.24 17.44
C LEU A 270 -17.67 -14.00 15.98
N ARG A 271 -17.72 -12.74 15.55
CA ARG A 271 -18.03 -12.38 14.17
C ARG A 271 -16.76 -12.59 13.35
N SER A 272 -16.83 -13.47 12.36
CA SER A 272 -15.77 -13.63 11.36
C SER A 272 -16.21 -13.02 10.05
N GLU A 273 -15.44 -12.07 9.53
CA GLU A 273 -15.68 -11.47 8.21
C GLU A 273 -14.57 -11.88 7.25
N ALA A 274 -14.96 -12.40 6.10
CA ALA A 274 -14.05 -12.70 5.00
C ALA A 274 -14.34 -11.77 3.83
N HIS A 275 -13.28 -11.10 3.34
CA HIS A 275 -13.35 -10.26 2.16
C HIS A 275 -12.61 -10.91 1.00
N ALA A 276 -13.25 -10.96 -0.17
CA ALA A 276 -12.61 -11.37 -1.41
C ALA A 276 -12.98 -10.44 -2.56
N THR A 277 -12.01 -10.23 -3.46
CA THR A 277 -12.22 -9.51 -4.71
C THR A 277 -12.13 -10.50 -5.86
N VAL A 278 -13.14 -10.48 -6.72
CA VAL A 278 -13.20 -11.25 -7.96
C VAL A 278 -12.96 -10.30 -9.12
N ILE A 279 -11.96 -10.59 -9.94
CA ILE A 279 -11.66 -9.86 -11.17
C ILE A 279 -11.94 -10.78 -12.35
N VAL A 280 -12.94 -10.41 -13.15
CA VAL A 280 -13.29 -11.14 -14.37
C VAL A 280 -12.67 -10.41 -15.55
N HIS A 281 -11.72 -11.06 -16.22
CA HIS A 281 -11.06 -10.51 -17.39
C HIS A 281 -11.89 -10.74 -18.66
N PRO A 282 -11.73 -9.92 -19.71
CA PRO A 282 -12.37 -10.16 -20.99
C PRO A 282 -11.95 -11.52 -21.57
N GLN A 283 -12.90 -12.24 -22.15
CA GLN A 283 -12.65 -13.56 -22.74
C GLN A 283 -11.60 -13.45 -23.85
N ASN A 284 -10.55 -14.27 -23.77
CA ASN A 284 -9.51 -14.34 -24.80
C ASN A 284 -9.42 -15.78 -25.28
N GLU A 285 -9.50 -15.99 -26.60
CA GLU A 285 -9.45 -17.32 -27.24
C GLU A 285 -10.46 -18.34 -26.68
N GLY A 286 -11.67 -17.91 -26.35
CA GLY A 286 -12.73 -18.77 -25.80
C GLY A 286 -12.57 -19.12 -24.32
N LYS A 287 -11.47 -18.73 -23.68
CA LYS A 287 -11.20 -19.00 -22.26
C LYS A 287 -11.55 -17.79 -21.39
N GLN A 288 -12.32 -18.05 -20.33
CA GLN A 288 -12.69 -17.04 -19.34
C GLN A 288 -11.66 -17.05 -18.20
N HIS A 289 -10.89 -15.97 -18.06
CA HIS A 289 -9.94 -15.81 -16.96
C HIS A 289 -10.61 -15.08 -15.79
N VAL A 290 -10.56 -15.68 -14.60
CA VAL A 290 -11.14 -15.16 -13.37
C VAL A 290 -10.06 -15.20 -12.29
N GLU A 291 -9.69 -14.04 -11.76
CA GLU A 291 -8.78 -13.90 -10.64
C GLU A 291 -9.60 -13.74 -9.34
N LEU A 292 -9.32 -14.55 -8.33
CA LEU A 292 -9.95 -14.47 -7.00
C LEU A 292 -8.86 -14.14 -5.97
N ASN A 293 -8.98 -12.98 -5.33
CA ASN A 293 -8.05 -12.54 -4.31
C ASN A 293 -8.78 -12.50 -2.95
N ALA A 294 -8.41 -13.38 -2.03
CA ALA A 294 -8.86 -13.30 -0.64
C ALA A 294 -8.02 -12.25 0.10
N ILE A 295 -8.68 -11.24 0.67
CA ILE A 295 -8.01 -10.03 1.20
C ILE A 295 -7.78 -10.12 2.70
N SER A 296 -8.67 -10.79 3.46
CA SER A 296 -8.45 -11.11 4.87
C SER A 296 -9.57 -12.00 5.42
N VAL A 297 -9.27 -12.70 6.52
CA VAL A 297 -10.26 -13.28 7.44
C VAL A 297 -10.03 -12.62 8.79
N SER A 298 -10.92 -11.74 9.21
CA SER A 298 -10.91 -11.20 10.57
C SER A 298 -11.70 -12.14 11.47
N VAL A 299 -11.17 -12.39 12.67
CA VAL A 299 -11.91 -13.02 13.77
C VAL A 299 -11.83 -12.01 14.92
N ASP A 300 -12.97 -11.40 15.26
CA ASP A 300 -13.03 -10.55 16.46
C ASP A 300 -12.62 -11.42 17.68
N ALA A 301 -11.61 -11.00 18.45
CA ALA A 301 -11.13 -11.67 19.66
C ALA A 301 -11.87 -11.18 20.91
#